data_AF-H7EHS3-F1
#
_entry.id   AF-H7EHS3-F1
#
_cell.length_a   1.000
_cell.length_b   1.000
_cell.length_c   1.000
_cell.angle_alpha   90.00
_cell.angle_beta   90.00
_cell.angle_gamma   90.00
#
_symmetry.space_group_name_H-M   'P 1'
#
loop_
_entity.id
_entity.type
_entity.pdbx_description
1 polymer ?
#
loop_
_entity_poly.entity_id
_entity_poly.type
_entity_poly.pdbx_seq_one_letter_code
_entity_poly.pdbx_strand_id
1 'polypeptide(L)'
;MERKKPDPMTVHPIEGYEKEIYVKPTLKNPQITVGDFTYIADSDFESHVTHLYEWNRDRLIIGKFCQIAAGVEFVMNGANHQMNAVSTFPFYTLEGWGAYPPSRTNMPLKGNTVIGNDVWIGQNAVILPGVHIGDGAIVGANAVVGSDVGAYSVVVGNPAREIRKRFDDEMILLLEKLKWWDKSVDEIDLLIPTLTSGDIPNVKDVIRRILSEEGKAESALISAIKRRDFSEAKKLILSGADCLARDKFGDSVLWNLTFQWNYCGTETSKEDEIALLDLFALVLQRGGDVNEVSSWQATPLIWATPDGIEEIPLYGKLLRLMLGYKPDIYKRAGSFTCFEIATQDDDVLGMLAERGLLKSGEIPEWAKEQADAVIRKTEERRR
;
A
#
# COMPACT_ATOMS: atom_id res chain seq x y z
N MET A 1 -22.44 23.37 12.13
CA MET A 1 -22.61 22.34 11.09
C MET A 1 -21.34 21.50 11.12
N GLU A 2 -21.46 20.19 11.26
CA GLU A 2 -20.31 19.28 11.09
C GLU A 2 -19.78 19.43 9.67
N ARG A 3 -18.46 19.60 9.53
CA ARG A 3 -17.80 19.67 8.22
C ARG A 3 -17.87 18.27 7.61
N LYS A 4 -18.43 18.15 6.41
CA LYS A 4 -18.43 16.89 5.64
C LYS A 4 -16.98 16.47 5.38
N LYS A 5 -16.58 15.29 5.85
CA LYS A 5 -15.26 14.72 5.54
C LYS A 5 -15.21 14.27 4.07
N PRO A 6 -14.07 14.41 3.38
CA PRO A 6 -13.92 13.89 2.03
C PRO A 6 -13.92 12.35 2.05
N ASP A 7 -14.58 11.75 1.06
CA ASP A 7 -14.67 10.30 0.88
C ASP A 7 -14.12 9.94 -0.51
N PRO A 8 -13.03 9.16 -0.61
CA PRO A 8 -12.43 8.80 -1.90
C PRO A 8 -13.32 7.89 -2.76
N MET A 9 -14.39 7.31 -2.21
CA MET A 9 -15.36 6.51 -2.94
C MET A 9 -16.50 7.34 -3.56
N THR A 10 -16.52 8.66 -3.33
CA THR A 10 -17.49 9.55 -3.95
C THR A 10 -17.13 9.78 -5.42
N VAL A 11 -17.96 9.33 -6.36
CA VAL A 11 -17.70 9.53 -7.81
C VAL A 11 -17.66 11.01 -8.18
N HIS A 12 -18.64 11.80 -7.73
CA HIS A 12 -18.72 13.24 -8.01
C HIS A 12 -18.43 14.05 -6.74
N PRO A 13 -17.17 14.46 -6.50
CA PRO A 13 -16.78 15.14 -5.27
C PRO A 13 -17.33 16.57 -5.14
N ILE A 14 -17.76 17.18 -6.26
CA ILE A 14 -18.33 18.53 -6.30
C ILE A 14 -19.85 18.43 -6.53
N GLU A 15 -20.62 18.94 -5.58
CA GLU A 15 -22.08 18.93 -5.66
C GLU A 15 -22.58 19.71 -6.89
N GLY A 16 -23.38 19.05 -7.73
CA GLY A 16 -23.94 19.63 -8.96
C GLY A 16 -22.95 19.76 -10.13
N TYR A 17 -21.75 19.15 -10.04
CA TYR A 17 -20.76 19.19 -11.11
C TYR A 17 -20.29 17.78 -11.50
N GLU A 18 -20.64 17.38 -12.73
CA GLU A 18 -20.40 16.00 -13.23
C GLU A 18 -19.17 15.87 -14.14
N LYS A 19 -18.47 16.98 -14.43
CA LYS A 19 -17.31 17.02 -15.32
C LYS A 19 -15.97 16.85 -14.60
N GLU A 20 -16.03 16.45 -13.33
CA GLU A 20 -14.87 16.07 -12.54
C GLU A 20 -15.27 14.90 -11.66
N ILE A 21 -14.50 13.82 -11.75
CA ILE A 21 -14.77 12.59 -10.99
C ILE A 21 -13.53 12.14 -10.23
N TYR A 22 -13.72 11.54 -9.05
CA TYR A 22 -12.68 10.66 -8.51
C TYR A 22 -12.61 9.39 -9.33
N VAL A 23 -11.39 9.01 -9.72
CA VAL A 23 -11.17 7.92 -10.68
C VAL A 23 -11.39 6.57 -10.03
N LYS A 24 -10.79 6.33 -8.85
CA LYS A 24 -10.82 5.06 -8.13
C LYS A 24 -12.21 4.38 -8.07
N PRO A 25 -13.31 5.05 -7.68
CA PRO A 25 -14.63 4.40 -7.59
C PRO A 25 -15.26 4.07 -8.95
N THR A 26 -14.70 4.54 -10.07
CA THR A 26 -15.23 4.32 -11.42
C THR A 26 -14.53 3.20 -12.20
N LEU A 27 -13.42 2.68 -11.66
CA LEU A 27 -12.60 1.65 -12.30
C LEU A 27 -13.35 0.32 -12.42
N LYS A 28 -13.21 -0.31 -13.59
CA LYS A 28 -13.75 -1.63 -13.93
C LYS A 28 -12.65 -2.58 -14.39
N ASN A 29 -11.61 -2.06 -15.02
CA ASN A 29 -10.50 -2.84 -15.55
C ASN A 29 -9.48 -3.21 -14.45
N PRO A 30 -9.24 -4.50 -14.17
CA PRO A 30 -8.32 -4.93 -13.11
C PRO A 30 -6.83 -4.68 -13.40
N GLN A 31 -6.46 -4.28 -14.62
CA GLN A 31 -5.10 -3.85 -14.97
C GLN A 31 -4.82 -2.38 -14.63
N ILE A 32 -5.84 -1.65 -14.19
CA ILE A 32 -5.74 -0.24 -13.80
C ILE A 32 -5.86 -0.15 -12.28
N THR A 33 -4.97 0.60 -11.66
CA THR A 33 -5.04 0.91 -10.23
C THR A 33 -4.81 2.39 -10.04
N VAL A 34 -5.73 3.06 -9.33
CA VAL A 34 -5.65 4.49 -9.05
C VAL A 34 -5.85 4.74 -7.55
N GLY A 35 -4.97 5.56 -6.97
CA GLY A 35 -5.01 5.93 -5.57
C GLY A 35 -6.17 6.85 -5.20
N ASP A 36 -6.40 6.98 -3.89
CA ASP A 36 -7.44 7.84 -3.31
C ASP A 36 -7.30 9.31 -3.75
N PHE A 37 -8.44 9.99 -3.90
CA PHE A 37 -8.56 11.42 -4.24
C PHE A 37 -7.95 11.87 -5.58
N THR A 38 -7.36 10.95 -6.35
CA THR A 38 -6.97 11.23 -7.73
C THR A 38 -8.22 11.46 -8.57
N TYR A 39 -8.26 12.60 -9.24
CA TYR A 39 -9.40 13.01 -10.06
C TYR A 39 -9.01 13.20 -11.52
N ILE A 40 -10.01 13.11 -12.38
CA ILE A 40 -9.93 13.56 -13.77
C ILE A 40 -11.01 14.61 -14.04
N ALA A 41 -10.66 15.67 -14.78
CA ALA A 41 -11.60 16.66 -15.30
C ALA A 41 -12.34 16.10 -16.55
N ASP A 42 -12.98 14.96 -16.39
CA ASP A 42 -13.83 14.27 -17.36
C ASP A 42 -14.81 13.36 -16.61
N SER A 43 -15.62 12.58 -17.33
CA SER A 43 -16.66 11.70 -16.80
C SER A 43 -16.38 10.20 -17.03
N ASP A 44 -15.40 9.86 -17.88
CA ASP A 44 -15.02 8.47 -18.17
C ASP A 44 -13.50 8.33 -18.28
N PHE A 45 -12.86 7.97 -17.16
CA PHE A 45 -11.41 7.79 -17.10
C PHE A 45 -10.90 6.66 -18.00
N GLU A 46 -11.59 5.52 -18.06
CA GLU A 46 -11.07 4.34 -18.79
C GLU A 46 -11.06 4.57 -20.31
N SER A 47 -11.91 5.47 -20.82
CA SER A 47 -11.87 5.90 -22.23
C SER A 47 -10.55 6.57 -22.65
N HIS A 48 -9.79 7.09 -21.67
CA HIS A 48 -8.49 7.72 -21.88
C HIS A 48 -7.32 6.72 -21.80
N VAL A 49 -7.59 5.45 -21.53
CA VAL A 49 -6.57 4.39 -21.43
C VAL A 49 -6.61 3.53 -22.68
N THR A 50 -5.74 3.81 -23.64
CA THR A 50 -5.78 3.17 -24.96
C THR A 50 -4.78 2.03 -25.06
N HIS A 51 -5.11 1.01 -25.85
CA HIS A 51 -4.24 -0.13 -26.15
C HIS A 51 -3.82 -0.98 -24.93
N LEU A 52 -4.60 -0.98 -23.85
CA LEU A 52 -4.40 -1.84 -22.69
C LEU A 52 -5.06 -3.19 -22.94
N TYR A 53 -4.25 -4.20 -23.22
CA TYR A 53 -4.73 -5.56 -23.49
C TYR A 53 -4.25 -6.55 -22.44
N GLU A 54 -5.13 -7.47 -22.04
CA GLU A 54 -4.88 -8.43 -20.96
C GLU A 54 -3.61 -9.28 -21.20
N TRP A 55 -3.40 -9.72 -22.44
CA TRP A 55 -2.25 -10.56 -22.81
C TRP A 55 -0.90 -9.85 -22.71
N ASN A 56 -0.87 -8.52 -22.71
CA ASN A 56 0.37 -7.75 -22.55
C ASN A 56 0.85 -7.73 -21.09
N ARG A 57 -0.04 -8.00 -20.12
CA ARG A 57 0.28 -8.08 -18.68
C ARG A 57 0.90 -6.81 -18.09
N ASP A 58 0.87 -5.70 -18.82
CA ASP A 58 1.19 -4.37 -18.32
C ASP A 58 0.01 -3.83 -17.50
N ARG A 59 0.33 -2.87 -16.65
CA ARG A 59 -0.63 -2.16 -15.80
C ARG A 59 -0.44 -0.66 -15.93
N LEU A 60 -1.55 0.05 -15.73
CA LEU A 60 -1.53 1.49 -15.44
C LEU A 60 -1.69 1.66 -13.94
N ILE A 61 -0.69 2.25 -13.28
CA ILE A 61 -0.66 2.46 -11.84
C ILE A 61 -0.54 3.96 -11.60
N ILE A 62 -1.53 4.55 -10.92
CA ILE A 62 -1.54 5.98 -10.59
C ILE A 62 -1.68 6.12 -9.08
N GLY A 63 -0.87 6.96 -8.47
CA GLY A 63 -0.90 7.24 -7.04
C GLY A 63 -2.13 8.05 -6.61
N LYS A 64 -2.03 8.59 -5.40
CA LYS A 64 -3.08 9.37 -4.74
C LYS A 64 -2.97 10.85 -5.08
N PHE A 65 -4.07 11.58 -4.92
CA PHE A 65 -4.12 13.05 -5.07
C PHE A 65 -3.61 13.60 -6.41
N CYS A 66 -3.59 12.80 -7.49
CA CYS A 66 -3.20 13.32 -8.80
C CYS A 66 -4.32 14.16 -9.43
N GLN A 67 -3.91 15.16 -10.21
CA GLN A 67 -4.80 16.08 -10.90
C GLN A 67 -4.68 15.86 -12.40
N ILE A 68 -5.67 15.18 -13.00
CA ILE A 68 -5.64 14.81 -14.42
C ILE A 68 -6.60 15.74 -15.17
N ALA A 69 -6.06 16.58 -16.05
CA ALA A 69 -6.88 17.47 -16.86
C ALA A 69 -7.62 16.71 -17.97
N ALA A 70 -8.60 17.37 -18.60
CA ALA A 70 -9.36 16.83 -19.72
C ALA A 70 -8.44 16.41 -20.89
N GLY A 71 -8.81 15.35 -21.60
CA GLY A 71 -8.15 14.90 -22.82
C GLY A 71 -6.76 14.28 -22.64
N VAL A 72 -6.30 14.05 -21.40
CA VAL A 72 -5.06 13.31 -21.13
C VAL A 72 -5.19 11.88 -21.62
N GLU A 73 -4.25 11.38 -22.41
CA GLU A 73 -4.27 10.01 -22.93
C GLU A 73 -3.12 9.17 -22.34
N PHE A 74 -3.44 7.96 -21.86
CA PHE A 74 -2.49 6.94 -21.44
C PHE A 74 -2.38 5.87 -22.53
N VAL A 75 -1.31 5.93 -23.33
CA VAL A 75 -1.04 4.94 -24.37
C VAL A 75 -0.31 3.76 -23.74
N MET A 76 -0.92 2.58 -23.81
CA MET A 76 -0.38 1.35 -23.22
C MET A 76 0.32 0.47 -24.26
N ASN A 77 0.90 -0.65 -23.84
CA ASN A 77 1.86 -1.39 -24.67
C ASN A 77 1.28 -1.97 -25.96
N GLY A 78 -0.04 -2.12 -26.07
CA GLY A 78 -0.69 -2.62 -27.28
C GLY A 78 -0.50 -1.73 -28.51
N ALA A 79 -0.08 -0.47 -28.33
CA ALA A 79 0.19 0.46 -29.43
C ALA A 79 1.53 0.16 -30.15
N ASN A 80 2.41 -0.62 -29.53
CA ASN A 80 3.75 -0.87 -30.05
C ASN A 80 3.75 -2.02 -31.07
N HIS A 81 4.16 -1.73 -32.30
CA HIS A 81 4.32 -2.73 -33.36
C HIS A 81 5.69 -3.43 -33.27
N GLN A 82 5.78 -4.63 -33.84
CA GLN A 82 7.06 -5.31 -34.04
C GLN A 82 7.97 -4.45 -34.93
N MET A 83 9.19 -4.15 -34.48
CA MET A 83 10.17 -3.33 -35.22
C MET A 83 11.45 -4.07 -35.59
N ASN A 84 11.60 -5.33 -35.16
CA ASN A 84 12.75 -6.18 -35.51
C ASN A 84 12.49 -7.05 -36.76
N ALA A 85 11.55 -6.63 -37.60
CA ALA A 85 11.22 -7.25 -38.88
C ALA A 85 11.21 -6.19 -39.98
N VAL A 86 11.25 -6.63 -41.25
CA VAL A 86 11.30 -5.73 -42.42
C VAL A 86 10.07 -4.81 -42.50
N SER A 87 8.92 -5.27 -42.01
CA SER A 87 7.67 -4.50 -41.97
C SER A 87 7.14 -4.43 -40.54
N THR A 88 6.57 -3.28 -40.19
CA THR A 88 5.79 -3.09 -38.95
C THR A 88 4.31 -3.43 -39.11
N PHE A 89 3.87 -3.77 -40.33
CA PHE A 89 2.48 -4.10 -40.64
C PHE A 89 2.04 -5.38 -39.91
N PRO A 90 0.97 -5.34 -39.10
CA PRO A 90 0.56 -6.47 -38.27
C PRO A 90 -0.31 -7.45 -39.06
N PHE A 91 0.26 -8.15 -40.04
CA PHE A 91 -0.48 -9.13 -40.86
C PHE A 91 -1.29 -10.13 -40.01
N TYR A 92 -0.79 -10.46 -38.81
CA TYR A 92 -1.41 -11.41 -37.88
C TYR A 92 -2.70 -10.92 -37.21
N THR A 93 -3.04 -9.62 -37.30
CA THR A 93 -4.29 -9.07 -36.75
C THR A 93 -5.38 -8.89 -37.81
N LEU A 94 -5.06 -9.08 -39.10
CA LEU A 94 -5.97 -8.81 -40.21
C LEU A 94 -6.35 -10.11 -40.90
N GLU A 95 -7.65 -10.28 -41.15
CA GLU A 95 -8.19 -11.47 -41.81
C GLU A 95 -7.63 -11.65 -43.23
N GLY A 96 -7.53 -12.91 -43.66
CA GLY A 96 -7.06 -13.28 -45.00
C GLY A 96 -5.54 -13.45 -45.13
N TRP A 97 -4.76 -13.11 -44.10
CA TRP A 97 -3.32 -13.35 -44.06
C TRP A 97 -3.01 -14.57 -43.18
N GLY A 98 -2.21 -15.53 -43.68
CA GLY A 98 -1.78 -16.72 -42.94
C GLY A 98 -0.67 -16.46 -41.91
N ALA A 99 -0.62 -15.25 -41.33
CA ALA A 99 0.44 -14.83 -40.42
C ALA A 99 0.11 -15.17 -38.97
N TYR A 100 1.10 -15.70 -38.24
CA TYR A 100 0.99 -15.92 -36.79
C TYR A 100 1.47 -14.69 -36.01
N PRO A 101 0.93 -14.44 -34.81
CA PRO A 101 1.40 -13.35 -33.98
C PRO A 101 2.89 -13.54 -33.63
N PRO A 102 3.68 -12.44 -33.60
CA PRO A 102 5.07 -12.52 -33.19
C PRO A 102 5.19 -12.97 -31.73
N SER A 103 6.31 -13.61 -31.41
CA SER A 103 6.63 -13.91 -30.01
C SER A 103 6.70 -12.62 -29.19
N ARG A 104 6.38 -12.71 -27.90
CA ARG A 104 6.42 -11.58 -26.97
C ARG A 104 7.79 -10.89 -26.93
N THR A 105 8.88 -11.64 -27.08
CA THR A 105 10.25 -11.12 -27.10
C THR A 105 10.59 -10.28 -28.33
N ASN A 106 9.81 -10.41 -29.41
CA ASN A 106 9.93 -9.56 -30.60
C ASN A 106 9.11 -8.27 -30.50
N MET A 107 8.22 -8.17 -29.51
CA MET A 107 7.40 -6.99 -29.28
C MET A 107 8.15 -5.98 -28.40
N PRO A 108 8.16 -4.68 -28.74
CA PRO A 108 8.85 -3.66 -27.94
C PRO A 108 8.02 -3.23 -26.72
N LEU A 109 7.69 -4.18 -25.85
CA LEU A 109 6.99 -3.95 -24.60
C LEU A 109 7.90 -3.22 -23.59
N LYS A 110 7.36 -2.22 -22.91
CA LYS A 110 8.04 -1.29 -21.99
C LYS A 110 7.68 -1.49 -20.52
N GLY A 111 6.77 -2.43 -20.21
CA GLY A 111 6.33 -2.69 -18.85
C GLY A 111 5.19 -1.77 -18.42
N ASN A 112 5.02 -1.59 -17.11
CA ASN A 112 3.93 -0.80 -16.55
C ASN A 112 4.16 0.70 -16.76
N THR A 113 3.08 1.44 -16.94
CA THR A 113 3.11 2.91 -16.82
C THR A 113 2.77 3.25 -15.36
N VAL A 114 3.64 4.00 -14.70
CA VAL A 114 3.54 4.30 -13.26
C VAL A 114 3.56 5.80 -13.05
N ILE A 115 2.58 6.31 -12.32
CA ILE A 115 2.45 7.71 -11.94
C ILE A 115 2.39 7.74 -10.43
N GLY A 116 3.24 8.57 -9.82
CA GLY A 116 3.30 8.77 -8.38
C GLY A 116 2.06 9.49 -7.83
N ASN A 117 2.25 10.15 -6.71
CA ASN A 117 1.25 10.89 -5.95
C ASN A 117 1.44 12.39 -6.18
N ASP A 118 0.40 13.20 -5.97
CA ASP A 118 0.45 14.67 -6.18
C ASP A 118 0.95 15.08 -7.59
N VAL A 119 0.71 14.24 -8.61
CA VAL A 119 1.13 14.56 -9.98
C VAL A 119 0.05 15.39 -10.66
N TRP A 120 0.46 16.51 -11.25
CA TRP A 120 -0.41 17.33 -12.10
C TRP A 120 -0.14 17.03 -13.57
N ILE A 121 -1.17 16.56 -14.29
CA ILE A 121 -1.10 16.27 -15.72
C ILE A 121 -1.98 17.26 -16.49
N GLY A 122 -1.33 18.12 -17.28
CA GLY A 122 -1.97 19.16 -18.05
C GLY A 122 -2.81 18.64 -19.22
N GLN A 123 -3.76 19.47 -19.66
CA GLN A 123 -4.74 19.15 -20.68
C GLN A 123 -4.10 18.60 -21.97
N ASN A 124 -4.70 17.54 -22.53
CA ASN A 124 -4.24 16.86 -23.76
C ASN A 124 -2.80 16.31 -23.71
N ALA A 125 -2.21 16.10 -22.53
CA ALA A 125 -0.92 15.42 -22.44
C ALA A 125 -1.07 13.93 -22.83
N VAL A 126 -0.04 13.38 -23.47
CA VAL A 126 0.03 11.97 -23.86
C VAL A 126 1.15 11.29 -23.08
N ILE A 127 0.81 10.24 -22.33
CA ILE A 127 1.76 9.43 -21.58
C ILE A 127 2.01 8.14 -22.35
N LEU A 128 3.27 7.93 -22.80
CA LEU A 128 3.65 6.77 -23.60
C LEU A 128 3.94 5.52 -22.74
N PRO A 129 3.96 4.31 -23.34
CA PRO A 129 4.06 3.07 -22.58
C PRO A 129 5.35 2.96 -21.75
N GLY A 130 5.22 2.50 -20.50
CA GLY A 130 6.35 2.14 -19.64
C GLY A 130 7.02 3.31 -18.91
N VAL A 131 6.48 4.51 -19.03
CA VAL A 131 7.00 5.71 -18.36
C VAL A 131 6.69 5.67 -16.87
N HIS A 132 7.66 6.11 -16.06
CA HIS A 132 7.53 6.36 -14.63
C HIS A 132 7.56 7.87 -14.35
N ILE A 133 6.51 8.40 -13.74
CA ILE A 133 6.40 9.81 -13.35
C ILE A 133 6.46 9.90 -11.82
N GLY A 134 7.50 10.53 -11.28
CA GLY A 134 7.71 10.65 -9.84
C GLY A 134 6.70 11.55 -9.14
N ASP A 135 6.64 11.41 -7.81
CA ASP A 135 5.72 12.16 -6.96
C ASP A 135 5.87 13.68 -7.14
N GLY A 136 4.77 14.42 -7.09
CA GLY A 136 4.77 15.88 -7.19
C GLY A 136 5.16 16.44 -8.57
N ALA A 137 5.36 15.62 -9.59
CA ALA A 137 5.74 16.09 -10.92
C ALA A 137 4.60 16.90 -11.60
N ILE A 138 4.97 17.78 -12.52
CA ILE A 138 4.04 18.56 -13.34
C ILE A 138 4.33 18.27 -14.81
N VAL A 139 3.33 17.76 -15.51
CA VAL A 139 3.33 17.56 -16.97
C VAL A 139 2.53 18.70 -17.59
N GLY A 140 3.16 19.50 -18.45
CA GLY A 140 2.49 20.58 -19.14
C GLY A 140 1.43 20.10 -20.14
N ALA A 141 0.49 20.99 -20.46
CA ALA A 141 -0.52 20.73 -21.48
C ALA A 141 0.11 20.39 -22.85
N ASN A 142 -0.52 19.46 -23.58
CA ASN A 142 -0.06 18.93 -24.87
C ASN A 142 1.36 18.33 -24.86
N ALA A 143 1.91 17.99 -23.70
CA ALA A 143 3.20 17.31 -23.63
C ALA A 143 3.08 15.84 -24.06
N VAL A 144 4.13 15.31 -24.72
CA VAL A 144 4.23 13.88 -25.04
C VAL A 144 5.35 13.27 -24.22
N VAL A 145 4.98 12.57 -23.15
CA VAL A 145 5.90 12.02 -22.16
C VAL A 145 6.34 10.63 -22.62
N GLY A 146 7.55 10.56 -23.19
CA GLY A 146 8.17 9.33 -23.69
C GLY A 146 9.37 8.84 -22.88
N SER A 147 9.63 9.43 -21.72
CA SER A 147 10.74 9.07 -20.83
C SER A 147 10.35 9.39 -19.40
N ASP A 148 10.99 8.71 -18.44
CA ASP A 148 10.72 8.89 -17.02
C ASP A 148 10.90 10.35 -16.58
N VAL A 149 10.10 10.76 -15.60
CA VAL A 149 10.06 12.11 -15.05
C VAL A 149 10.41 12.05 -13.57
N GLY A 150 11.41 12.81 -13.15
CA GLY A 150 11.83 12.86 -11.74
C GLY A 150 10.76 13.46 -10.83
N ALA A 151 10.78 13.08 -9.55
CA ALA A 151 9.91 13.68 -8.55
C ALA A 151 10.04 15.21 -8.52
N TYR A 152 8.91 15.90 -8.37
CA TYR A 152 8.81 17.36 -8.34
C TYR A 152 9.37 18.07 -9.58
N SER A 153 9.55 17.37 -10.70
CA SER A 153 10.04 17.95 -11.95
C SER A 153 8.89 18.53 -12.77
N VAL A 154 9.19 19.57 -13.55
CA VAL A 154 8.24 20.19 -14.48
C VAL A 154 8.69 19.87 -15.91
N VAL A 155 7.88 19.12 -16.66
CA VAL A 155 8.17 18.72 -18.04
C VAL A 155 7.15 19.27 -19.01
N VAL A 156 7.60 19.68 -20.20
CA VAL A 156 6.73 20.23 -21.26
C VAL A 156 7.21 19.81 -22.65
N GLY A 157 6.33 19.88 -23.65
CA GLY A 157 6.67 19.73 -25.08
C GLY A 157 6.53 18.31 -25.65
N ASN A 158 6.81 18.19 -26.95
CA ASN A 158 6.87 16.93 -27.68
C ASN A 158 8.21 16.85 -28.46
N PRO A 159 9.16 16.01 -28.03
CA PRO A 159 9.08 15.16 -26.84
C PRO A 159 9.15 15.98 -25.54
N ALA A 160 8.53 15.49 -24.47
CA ALA A 160 8.56 16.19 -23.18
C ALA A 160 9.99 16.29 -22.64
N ARG A 161 10.35 17.47 -22.12
CA ARG A 161 11.66 17.77 -21.52
C ARG A 161 11.48 18.50 -20.21
N GLU A 162 12.31 18.16 -19.22
CA GLU A 162 12.37 18.90 -17.96
C GLU A 162 12.84 20.33 -18.24
N ILE A 163 12.07 21.30 -17.73
CA ILE A 163 12.41 22.72 -17.81
C ILE A 163 12.90 23.28 -16.48
N ARG A 164 12.50 22.66 -15.37
CA ARG A 164 12.94 22.98 -14.00
C ARG A 164 12.39 21.95 -13.01
N LYS A 165 12.94 21.96 -11.80
CA LYS A 165 12.28 21.41 -10.61
C LYS A 165 11.31 22.43 -9.99
N ARG A 166 10.31 21.94 -9.23
CA ARG A 166 9.40 22.78 -8.43
C ARG A 166 10.14 23.46 -7.29
N PHE A 167 11.07 22.75 -6.65
CA PHE A 167 11.80 23.18 -5.46
C PHE A 167 13.27 22.79 -5.53
N ASP A 168 14.05 23.21 -4.52
CA ASP A 168 15.40 22.71 -4.29
C ASP A 168 15.40 21.27 -3.76
N ASP A 169 16.57 20.61 -3.81
CA ASP A 169 16.71 19.22 -3.43
C ASP A 169 16.36 18.96 -1.95
N GLU A 170 16.61 19.93 -1.07
CA GLU A 170 16.25 19.79 0.35
C GLU A 170 14.73 19.69 0.53
N MET A 171 13.96 20.59 -0.10
CA MET A 171 12.51 20.55 -0.01
C MET A 171 11.94 19.25 -0.58
N ILE A 172 12.48 18.81 -1.72
CA ILE A 172 12.08 17.54 -2.36
C ILE A 172 12.33 16.38 -1.39
N LEU A 173 13.52 16.29 -0.79
CA LEU A 173 13.84 15.25 0.19
C LEU A 173 12.94 15.28 1.41
N LEU A 174 12.53 16.46 1.88
CA LEU A 174 11.60 16.59 3.01
C LEU A 174 10.20 16.09 2.65
N LEU A 175 9.70 16.41 1.47
CA LEU A 175 8.38 15.94 1.02
C LEU A 175 8.35 14.45 0.73
N GLU A 176 9.38 13.90 0.10
CA GLU A 176 9.56 12.45 -0.15
C GLU A 176 9.65 11.64 1.15
N LYS A 177 10.11 12.26 2.24
CA LYS A 177 10.08 11.66 3.59
C LYS A 177 8.72 11.80 4.24
N LEU A 178 8.11 12.99 4.13
CA LEU A 178 6.82 13.29 4.75
C LEU A 178 5.70 12.41 4.18
N LYS A 179 5.76 12.11 2.87
CA LYS A 179 4.74 11.34 2.11
C LYS A 179 3.33 11.70 2.57
N TRP A 180 3.01 12.99 2.53
CA TRP A 180 1.79 13.51 3.14
C TRP A 180 0.53 12.83 2.57
N TRP A 181 0.59 12.31 1.34
CA TRP A 181 -0.45 11.51 0.68
C TRP A 181 -0.73 10.15 1.35
N ASP A 182 0.16 9.64 2.18
CA ASP A 182 -0.02 8.41 2.94
C ASP A 182 -0.62 8.66 4.34
N LYS A 183 -0.74 9.93 4.76
CA LYS A 183 -1.34 10.29 6.04
C LYS A 183 -2.86 10.16 5.99
N SER A 184 -3.48 10.02 7.17
CA SER A 184 -4.95 9.99 7.27
C SER A 184 -5.56 11.32 6.86
N VAL A 185 -6.85 11.31 6.50
CA VAL A 185 -7.59 12.52 6.14
C VAL A 185 -7.52 13.58 7.24
N ASP A 186 -7.59 13.18 8.51
CA ASP A 186 -7.53 14.11 9.64
C ASP A 186 -6.15 14.75 9.80
N GLU A 187 -5.07 13.97 9.59
CA GLU A 187 -3.71 14.50 9.58
C GLU A 187 -3.48 15.43 8.39
N ILE A 188 -4.00 15.09 7.20
CA ILE A 188 -3.91 15.95 6.02
C ILE A 188 -4.65 17.26 6.26
N ASP A 189 -5.85 17.23 6.86
CA ASP A 189 -6.63 18.42 7.20
C ASP A 189 -5.83 19.39 8.08
N LEU A 190 -5.04 18.87 9.03
CA LEU A 190 -4.12 19.67 9.86
C LEU A 190 -2.92 20.21 9.08
N LEU A 191 -2.47 19.50 8.04
CA LEU A 191 -1.35 19.90 7.20
C LEU A 191 -1.74 20.88 6.09
N ILE A 192 -3.02 21.01 5.72
CA ILE A 192 -3.47 21.90 4.63
C ILE A 192 -2.83 23.28 4.69
N PRO A 193 -2.82 24.03 5.81
CA PRO A 193 -2.19 25.36 5.86
C PRO A 193 -0.70 25.35 5.50
N THR A 194 0.01 24.26 5.80
CA THR A 194 1.42 24.06 5.43
C THR A 194 1.55 23.69 3.96
N LEU A 195 0.74 22.74 3.49
CA LEU A 195 0.76 22.24 2.11
C LEU A 195 0.36 23.30 1.08
N THR A 196 -0.48 24.27 1.47
CA THR A 196 -0.93 25.36 0.60
C THR A 196 -0.17 26.68 0.82
N SER A 197 0.90 26.69 1.62
CA SER A 197 1.68 27.89 1.90
C SER A 197 2.72 28.16 0.82
N GLY A 198 2.85 29.41 0.38
CA GLY A 198 3.94 29.87 -0.49
C GLY A 198 5.23 30.22 0.25
N ASP A 199 5.23 30.24 1.59
CA ASP A 199 6.42 30.52 2.41
C ASP A 199 7.27 29.26 2.57
N ILE A 200 8.03 28.93 1.52
CA ILE A 200 8.85 27.71 1.46
C ILE A 200 9.85 27.59 2.62
N PRO A 201 10.57 28.64 3.05
CA PRO A 201 11.42 28.57 4.25
C PRO A 201 10.68 28.10 5.50
N ASN A 202 9.51 28.70 5.80
CA ASN A 202 8.72 28.29 6.96
C ASN A 202 8.16 26.87 6.80
N VAL A 203 7.71 26.49 5.60
CA VAL A 203 7.22 25.13 5.31
C VAL A 203 8.31 24.09 5.61
N LYS A 204 9.55 24.33 5.17
CA LYS A 204 10.67 23.43 5.48
C LYS A 204 10.87 23.29 6.99
N ASP A 205 10.81 24.38 7.74
CA ASP A 205 10.96 24.35 9.21
C ASP A 205 9.85 23.54 9.88
N VAL A 206 8.61 23.69 9.43
CA VAL A 206 7.46 22.92 9.93
C VAL A 206 7.64 21.43 9.61
N ILE A 207 7.96 21.08 8.36
CA ILE A 207 8.16 19.68 7.97
C ILE A 207 9.32 19.04 8.75
N ARG A 208 10.44 19.76 8.95
CA ARG A 208 11.55 19.24 9.79
C ARG A 208 11.11 18.96 11.22
N ARG A 209 10.23 19.79 11.80
CA ARG A 209 9.69 19.56 13.15
C ARG A 209 8.79 18.33 13.18
N ILE A 210 7.88 18.20 12.22
CA ILE A 210 6.99 17.02 12.09
C ILE A 210 7.83 15.74 12.00
N LEU A 211 8.78 15.68 11.05
CA LEU A 211 9.64 14.51 10.87
C LEU A 211 10.51 14.22 12.11
N SER A 212 10.93 15.25 12.85
CA SER A 212 11.68 15.10 14.10
C SER A 212 10.81 14.52 15.22
N GLU A 213 9.56 14.96 15.33
CA GLU A 213 8.58 14.45 16.28
C GLU A 213 8.18 13.00 15.95
N GLU A 214 7.94 12.69 14.68
CA GLU A 214 7.70 11.33 14.18
C GLU A 214 8.89 10.41 14.50
N GLY A 215 10.12 10.84 14.22
CA GLY A 215 11.33 10.07 14.53
C GLY A 215 11.56 9.87 16.04
N LYS A 216 11.15 10.82 16.89
CA LYS A 216 11.17 10.64 18.36
C LYS A 216 10.10 9.65 18.80
N ALA A 217 8.89 9.72 18.24
CA ALA A 217 7.81 8.80 18.53
C ALA A 217 8.19 7.37 18.12
N GLU A 218 8.79 7.19 16.95
CA GLU A 218 9.35 5.92 16.48
C GLU A 218 10.45 5.41 17.41
N SER A 219 11.41 6.27 17.78
CA SER A 219 12.48 5.90 18.74
C SER A 219 11.93 5.49 20.11
N ALA A 220 10.88 6.17 20.59
CA ALA A 220 10.20 5.84 21.83
C ALA A 220 9.45 4.50 21.70
N LEU A 221 8.79 4.25 20.57
CA LEU A 221 8.10 2.99 20.27
C LEU A 221 9.09 1.82 20.27
N ILE A 222 10.19 1.94 19.54
CA ILE A 222 11.29 0.96 19.52
C ILE A 222 11.79 0.69 20.95
N SER A 223 11.97 1.76 21.74
CA SER A 223 12.47 1.64 23.11
C SER A 223 11.46 0.97 24.06
N ALA A 224 10.16 1.25 23.92
CA ALA A 224 9.09 0.61 24.69
C ALA A 224 9.03 -0.89 24.40
N ILE A 225 9.10 -1.27 23.12
CA ILE A 225 9.12 -2.68 22.68
C ILE A 225 10.34 -3.41 23.24
N LYS A 226 11.53 -2.81 23.15
CA LYS A 226 12.77 -3.40 23.72
C LYS A 226 12.69 -3.61 25.24
N ARG A 227 11.93 -2.78 25.96
CA ARG A 227 11.73 -2.89 27.42
C ARG A 227 10.55 -3.78 27.82
N ARG A 228 9.84 -4.41 26.87
CA ARG A 228 8.62 -5.18 27.11
C ARG A 228 7.43 -4.34 27.59
N ASP A 229 7.46 -3.03 27.38
CA ASP A 229 6.36 -2.14 27.78
C ASP A 229 5.34 -2.04 26.64
N PHE A 230 4.56 -3.10 26.46
CA PHE A 230 3.59 -3.22 25.37
C PHE A 230 2.40 -2.28 25.52
N SER A 231 2.06 -1.92 26.76
CA SER A 231 1.04 -0.91 27.05
C SER A 231 1.49 0.46 26.54
N GLU A 232 2.74 0.85 26.83
CA GLU A 232 3.30 2.10 26.31
C GLU A 232 3.50 2.04 24.80
N ALA A 233 3.97 0.92 24.23
CA ALA A 233 4.07 0.75 22.78
C ALA A 233 2.72 0.93 22.08
N LYS A 234 1.65 0.32 22.61
CA LYS A 234 0.28 0.46 22.09
C LYS A 234 -0.18 1.92 22.17
N LYS A 235 0.06 2.59 23.30
CA LYS A 235 -0.25 4.00 23.48
C LYS A 235 0.49 4.89 22.50
N LEU A 236 1.77 4.62 22.25
CA LEU A 236 2.59 5.36 21.29
C LEU A 236 2.05 5.23 19.87
N ILE A 237 1.70 4.01 19.43
CA ILE A 237 1.07 3.79 18.11
C ILE A 237 -0.28 4.49 18.02
N LEU A 238 -1.12 4.38 19.06
CA LEU A 238 -2.42 5.09 19.10
C LEU A 238 -2.25 6.62 19.09
N SER A 239 -1.13 7.13 19.62
CA SER A 239 -0.76 8.54 19.58
C SER A 239 -0.03 8.98 18.31
N GLY A 240 0.14 8.10 17.32
CA GLY A 240 0.69 8.43 16.01
C GLY A 240 2.16 8.03 15.79
N ALA A 241 2.77 7.23 16.66
CA ALA A 241 4.07 6.62 16.36
C ALA A 241 3.94 5.68 15.16
N ASP A 242 4.81 5.84 14.17
CA ASP A 242 4.78 5.03 12.96
C ASP A 242 5.20 3.58 13.28
N CYS A 243 4.26 2.66 13.13
CA CYS A 243 4.47 1.22 13.27
C CYS A 243 4.76 0.54 11.92
N LEU A 244 4.69 1.29 10.82
CA LEU A 244 4.98 0.87 9.46
C LEU A 244 6.38 1.28 9.02
N ALA A 245 7.12 2.02 9.85
CA ALA A 245 8.50 2.40 9.58
C ALA A 245 9.26 1.15 9.14
N ARG A 246 10.00 1.23 8.03
CA ARG A 246 10.78 0.10 7.50
C ARG A 246 12.25 0.38 7.66
N ASP A 247 13.01 -0.65 7.99
CA ASP A 247 14.46 -0.58 8.03
C ASP A 247 15.04 -0.52 6.61
N LYS A 248 16.38 -0.45 6.51
CA LYS A 248 17.09 -0.39 5.22
C LYS A 248 16.90 -1.61 4.31
N PHE A 249 16.34 -2.70 4.82
CA PHE A 249 16.05 -3.92 4.08
C PHE A 249 14.59 -4.00 3.64
N GLY A 250 13.76 -3.01 4.01
CA GLY A 250 12.34 -3.00 3.70
C GLY A 250 11.49 -3.79 4.69
N ASP A 251 12.07 -4.23 5.80
CA ASP A 251 11.37 -4.94 6.86
C ASP A 251 10.77 -3.92 7.84
N SER A 252 9.57 -4.17 8.39
CA SER A 252 9.03 -3.30 9.44
C SER A 252 10.05 -3.13 10.58
N VAL A 253 10.18 -1.96 11.19
CA VAL A 253 11.06 -1.78 12.35
C VAL A 253 10.61 -2.69 13.50
N LEU A 254 9.31 -3.04 13.54
CA LEU A 254 8.76 -4.05 14.43
C LEU A 254 9.16 -5.49 14.07
N TRP A 255 9.45 -5.76 12.79
CA TRP A 255 9.90 -7.06 12.24
C TRP A 255 11.23 -7.53 12.86
N ASN A 256 12.19 -6.62 13.02
CA ASN A 256 13.52 -6.96 13.54
C ASN A 256 13.56 -7.07 15.06
N LEU A 257 12.67 -6.37 15.76
CA LEU A 257 12.65 -6.31 17.22
C LEU A 257 12.00 -7.56 17.84
N THR A 258 11.02 -8.16 17.16
CA THR A 258 10.42 -9.45 17.52
C THR A 258 11.39 -10.60 17.38
N PHE A 259 12.29 -10.59 16.38
CA PHE A 259 13.32 -11.63 16.25
C PHE A 259 14.34 -11.64 17.40
N GLN A 260 14.72 -10.46 17.92
CA GLN A 260 15.61 -10.36 19.09
C GLN A 260 14.94 -10.84 20.39
N TRP A 261 13.60 -10.92 20.43
CA TRP A 261 12.82 -11.40 21.56
C TRP A 261 13.05 -12.89 21.84
N ASN A 262 13.04 -13.72 20.79
CA ASN A 262 13.19 -15.17 20.89
C ASN A 262 14.58 -15.61 21.36
N TYR A 263 15.58 -14.74 21.29
CA TYR A 263 16.97 -15.07 21.62
C TYR A 263 17.34 -14.84 23.10
N CYS A 264 16.51 -14.11 23.86
CA CYS A 264 16.88 -13.58 25.18
C CYS A 264 16.53 -14.46 26.40
N GLY A 265 16.08 -15.70 26.21
CA GLY A 265 16.03 -16.74 27.26
C GLY A 265 15.24 -16.40 28.54
N THR A 266 14.30 -15.46 28.47
CA THR A 266 13.54 -14.95 29.62
C THR A 266 12.07 -15.33 29.47
N GLU A 267 11.51 -16.02 30.47
CA GLU A 267 10.09 -16.42 30.49
C GLU A 267 9.18 -15.19 30.33
N THR A 268 8.12 -15.34 29.55
CA THR A 268 7.15 -14.28 29.25
C THR A 268 5.93 -14.51 30.14
N SER A 269 5.39 -13.46 30.79
CA SER A 269 4.18 -13.60 31.59
C SER A 269 2.93 -13.71 30.68
N LYS A 270 1.83 -14.30 31.17
CA LYS A 270 0.57 -14.36 30.41
C LYS A 270 0.06 -12.95 30.07
N GLU A 271 0.26 -11.97 30.94
CA GLU A 271 -0.11 -10.58 30.72
C GLU A 271 0.72 -9.92 29.60
N ASP A 272 2.02 -10.22 29.54
CA ASP A 272 2.92 -9.74 28.48
C ASP A 272 2.53 -10.33 27.11
N GLU A 273 2.18 -11.62 27.06
CA GLU A 273 1.71 -12.29 25.85
C GLU A 273 0.43 -11.63 25.29
N ILE A 274 -0.52 -11.29 26.17
CA ILE A 274 -1.77 -10.64 25.77
C ILE A 274 -1.53 -9.22 25.27
N ALA A 275 -0.71 -8.44 25.97
CA ALA A 275 -0.40 -7.08 25.56
C ALA A 275 0.36 -7.05 24.22
N LEU A 276 1.18 -8.07 23.95
CA LEU A 276 1.84 -8.28 22.67
C LEU A 276 0.83 -8.61 21.54
N LEU A 277 -0.14 -9.50 21.77
CA LEU A 277 -1.20 -9.81 20.81
C LEU A 277 -2.07 -8.59 20.48
N ASP A 278 -2.44 -7.81 21.50
CA ASP A 278 -3.16 -6.54 21.35
C ASP A 278 -2.37 -5.53 20.50
N LEU A 279 -1.05 -5.45 20.71
CA LEU A 279 -0.16 -4.59 19.94
C LEU A 279 -0.07 -5.04 18.49
N PHE A 280 0.04 -6.34 18.25
CA PHE A 280 0.09 -6.92 16.90
C PHE A 280 -1.20 -6.65 16.14
N ALA A 281 -2.34 -6.79 16.81
CA ALA A 281 -3.62 -6.48 16.23
C ALA A 281 -3.69 -5.03 15.73
N LEU A 282 -3.21 -4.10 16.55
CA LEU A 282 -3.16 -2.69 16.20
C LEU A 282 -2.21 -2.42 15.01
N VAL A 283 -1.05 -3.08 14.98
CA VAL A 283 -0.06 -2.95 13.88
C VAL A 283 -0.65 -3.45 12.57
N LEU A 284 -1.27 -4.63 12.58
CA LEU A 284 -1.93 -5.22 11.40
C LEU A 284 -3.11 -4.35 10.92
N GLN A 285 -3.93 -3.82 11.83
CA GLN A 285 -5.01 -2.88 11.49
C GLN A 285 -4.49 -1.60 10.83
N ARG A 286 -3.26 -1.19 11.12
CA ARG A 286 -2.60 -0.05 10.50
C ARG A 286 -1.89 -0.41 9.19
N GLY A 287 -1.96 -1.67 8.74
CA GLY A 287 -1.32 -2.15 7.51
C GLY A 287 0.15 -2.54 7.67
N GLY A 288 0.59 -2.79 8.91
CA GLY A 288 1.96 -3.20 9.23
C GLY A 288 2.14 -4.71 9.27
N ASP A 289 3.39 -5.15 9.13
CA ASP A 289 3.77 -6.57 9.17
C ASP A 289 4.35 -6.93 10.55
N VAL A 290 4.09 -8.15 11.04
CA VAL A 290 4.64 -8.68 12.31
C VAL A 290 5.31 -10.04 12.11
N ASN A 291 6.38 -10.30 12.87
CA ASN A 291 7.10 -11.59 12.87
C ASN A 291 6.68 -12.49 14.05
N GLU A 292 6.98 -13.78 13.89
CA GLU A 292 6.85 -14.91 14.81
C GLU A 292 6.91 -14.56 16.32
N VAL A 293 5.88 -14.94 17.08
CA VAL A 293 5.93 -15.04 18.55
C VAL A 293 6.10 -16.49 18.94
N SER A 294 7.16 -16.79 19.70
CA SER A 294 7.32 -18.08 20.38
C SER A 294 7.57 -17.84 21.87
N SER A 295 6.83 -18.53 22.73
CA SER A 295 7.15 -18.61 24.16
C SER A 295 7.54 -20.05 24.51
N TRP A 296 8.52 -20.23 25.41
CA TRP A 296 9.09 -21.55 25.71
C TRP A 296 8.13 -22.48 26.47
N GLN A 297 7.01 -21.97 26.99
CA GLN A 297 6.01 -22.74 27.74
C GLN A 297 4.67 -22.91 27.01
N ALA A 298 4.45 -22.23 25.88
CA ALA A 298 3.28 -22.40 25.02
C ALA A 298 3.71 -22.82 23.61
N THR A 299 3.18 -23.95 23.13
CA THR A 299 3.41 -24.47 21.78
C THR A 299 3.10 -23.39 20.71
N PRO A 300 3.86 -23.27 19.60
CA PRO A 300 4.14 -21.97 18.98
C PRO A 300 3.51 -21.73 17.58
N LEU A 301 3.71 -20.49 17.11
CA LEU A 301 3.54 -19.89 15.76
C LEU A 301 2.26 -19.08 15.50
N ILE A 302 2.44 -17.76 15.42
CA ILE A 302 1.57 -16.85 14.64
C ILE A 302 2.43 -16.27 13.52
N TRP A 303 2.08 -16.56 12.26
CA TRP A 303 2.49 -15.75 11.11
C TRP A 303 1.29 -14.95 10.65
N ALA A 304 1.37 -13.63 10.67
CA ALA A 304 0.37 -12.77 10.09
C ALA A 304 1.07 -11.86 9.09
N THR A 305 0.96 -12.20 7.82
CA THR A 305 1.14 -11.26 6.71
C THR A 305 -0.25 -10.95 6.13
N PRO A 306 -0.44 -9.82 5.44
CA PRO A 306 -1.71 -9.50 4.78
C PRO A 306 -2.20 -10.53 3.74
N ASP A 307 -1.38 -11.54 3.38
CA ASP A 307 -1.51 -12.36 2.17
C ASP A 307 -1.87 -13.85 2.40
N GLY A 308 -2.26 -14.27 3.61
CA GLY A 308 -2.87 -15.60 3.88
C GLY A 308 -1.93 -16.80 4.12
N ILE A 309 -2.49 -17.96 4.46
CA ILE A 309 -1.80 -19.21 4.90
C ILE A 309 -2.16 -20.39 3.99
N GLU A 310 -1.18 -21.27 3.65
CA GLU A 310 -1.40 -22.50 2.87
C GLU A 310 -0.74 -23.74 3.51
N GLU A 311 -1.44 -24.89 3.52
CA GLU A 311 -1.02 -26.14 4.17
C GLU A 311 -0.38 -27.17 3.22
N ILE A 312 0.69 -27.85 3.65
CA ILE A 312 1.25 -29.07 3.01
C ILE A 312 1.55 -30.15 4.07
N PRO A 313 1.33 -31.46 3.82
CA PRO A 313 1.47 -32.52 4.83
C PRO A 313 2.85 -33.19 4.83
N LEU A 314 3.47 -33.35 6.00
CA LEU A 314 4.65 -34.21 6.19
C LEU A 314 4.63 -35.02 7.50
N TYR A 315 4.78 -36.34 7.35
CA TYR A 315 5.35 -37.34 8.27
C TYR A 315 5.02 -37.29 9.78
N GLY A 316 3.74 -37.41 10.13
CA GLY A 316 3.31 -38.28 11.25
C GLY A 316 3.73 -37.94 12.69
N LYS A 317 4.31 -36.77 12.97
CA LYS A 317 4.47 -36.21 14.32
C LYS A 317 4.17 -34.71 14.27
N LEU A 318 3.14 -34.27 15.00
CA LEU A 318 2.59 -32.91 14.94
C LEU A 318 3.55 -31.91 15.62
N LEU A 319 4.37 -31.27 14.80
CA LEU A 319 5.15 -30.09 15.14
C LEU A 319 5.20 -29.27 13.85
N ARG A 320 4.45 -28.16 13.77
CA ARG A 320 4.45 -27.30 12.56
C ARG A 320 5.15 -25.98 12.86
N LEU A 321 6.40 -25.92 12.39
CA LEU A 321 7.22 -24.73 12.19
C LEU A 321 7.36 -24.51 10.67
N MET A 322 7.18 -23.28 10.22
CA MET A 322 7.36 -22.85 8.83
C MET A 322 8.84 -22.59 8.56
N LEU A 323 9.34 -23.06 7.41
CA LEU A 323 10.49 -22.45 6.74
C LEU A 323 10.37 -22.66 5.22
N GLY A 324 10.53 -21.57 4.45
CA GLY A 324 10.69 -21.65 3.00
C GLY A 324 10.66 -20.32 2.24
N TYR A 325 11.78 -19.59 2.25
CA TYR A 325 12.10 -18.44 1.39
C TYR A 325 11.90 -18.77 -0.11
N LYS A 326 11.09 -17.99 -0.86
CA LYS A 326 11.16 -17.88 -2.34
C LYS A 326 10.78 -16.48 -2.84
N PRO A 327 11.49 -15.88 -3.83
CA PRO A 327 11.36 -14.46 -4.17
C PRO A 327 10.19 -14.07 -5.12
N ASP A 328 9.35 -15.01 -5.58
CA ASP A 328 8.54 -14.81 -6.79
C ASP A 328 7.01 -14.74 -6.59
N ILE A 329 6.50 -14.57 -5.36
CA ILE A 329 5.04 -14.61 -5.08
C ILE A 329 4.42 -13.23 -4.73
N TYR A 330 5.17 -12.12 -4.89
CA TYR A 330 4.72 -10.76 -4.57
C TYR A 330 3.67 -10.12 -5.52
N LYS A 331 2.69 -10.84 -6.06
CA LYS A 331 1.83 -10.27 -7.13
C LYS A 331 0.31 -10.27 -6.97
N ARG A 332 -0.31 -10.92 -5.98
CA ARG A 332 -1.79 -10.90 -5.89
C ARG A 332 -2.33 -11.17 -4.48
N ALA A 333 -2.85 -10.14 -3.84
CA ALA A 333 -4.04 -10.08 -2.96
C ALA A 333 -3.89 -8.79 -2.13
N GLY A 334 -4.90 -7.99 -1.79
CA GLY A 334 -6.32 -8.26 -1.74
C GLY A 334 -6.79 -8.51 -0.30
N SER A 335 -6.46 -7.61 0.63
CA SER A 335 -7.13 -7.38 1.94
C SER A 335 -7.71 -8.63 2.64
N PHE A 336 -6.95 -9.23 3.56
CA PHE A 336 -7.53 -10.11 4.59
C PHE A 336 -6.91 -9.86 5.97
N THR A 337 -7.78 -9.70 6.96
CA THR A 337 -7.49 -9.75 8.40
C THR A 337 -7.44 -11.21 8.83
N CYS A 338 -6.24 -11.78 9.04
CA CYS A 338 -6.09 -13.14 9.57
C CYS A 338 -5.32 -13.09 10.89
N PHE A 339 -6.06 -13.20 12.00
CA PHE A 339 -5.52 -13.59 13.30
C PHE A 339 -5.61 -15.12 13.40
N GLU A 340 -4.64 -15.85 12.84
CA GLU A 340 -4.51 -17.26 13.19
C GLU A 340 -3.81 -17.35 14.55
N ILE A 341 -4.62 -17.28 15.61
CA ILE A 341 -4.15 -17.50 16.99
C ILE A 341 -4.14 -19.00 17.23
N ALA A 342 -2.98 -19.62 17.07
CA ALA A 342 -2.74 -21.00 17.50
C ALA A 342 -2.29 -21.01 18.96
N THR A 343 -3.23 -21.04 19.92
CA THR A 343 -2.93 -21.31 21.34
C THR A 343 -3.76 -22.48 21.85
N GLN A 344 -3.13 -23.37 22.61
CA GLN A 344 -3.80 -24.47 23.33
C GLN A 344 -4.18 -24.06 24.77
N ASP A 345 -3.91 -22.82 25.18
CA ASP A 345 -4.18 -22.32 26.53
C ASP A 345 -5.61 -21.75 26.62
N ASP A 346 -6.47 -22.46 27.35
CA ASP A 346 -7.88 -22.10 27.57
C ASP A 346 -8.05 -20.73 28.25
N ASP A 347 -7.10 -20.30 29.09
CA ASP A 347 -7.16 -18.98 29.75
C ASP A 347 -6.93 -17.87 28.73
N VAL A 348 -5.98 -18.05 27.80
CA VAL A 348 -5.69 -17.09 26.72
C VAL A 348 -6.88 -16.98 25.77
N LEU A 349 -7.46 -18.12 25.36
CA LEU A 349 -8.69 -18.15 24.56
C LEU A 349 -9.85 -17.43 25.27
N GLY A 350 -9.96 -17.60 26.59
CA GLY A 350 -10.99 -16.97 27.42
C GLY A 350 -10.87 -15.45 27.42
N MET A 351 -9.66 -14.94 27.62
CA MET A 351 -9.38 -13.51 27.65
C MET A 351 -9.55 -12.85 26.27
N LEU A 352 -9.18 -13.54 25.17
CA LEU A 352 -9.40 -13.06 23.81
C LEU A 352 -10.90 -12.98 23.46
N ALA A 353 -11.68 -13.99 23.86
CA ALA A 353 -13.12 -13.99 23.72
C ALA A 353 -13.78 -12.86 24.53
N GLU A 354 -13.32 -12.61 25.77
CA GLU A 354 -13.79 -11.47 26.58
C GLU A 354 -13.55 -10.13 25.87
N ARG A 355 -12.46 -9.98 25.12
CA ARG A 355 -12.14 -8.75 24.39
C ARG A 355 -12.77 -8.65 23.00
N GLY A 356 -13.51 -9.67 22.56
CA GLY A 356 -14.14 -9.72 21.23
C GLY A 356 -13.15 -9.90 20.08
N LEU A 357 -11.93 -10.36 20.39
CA LEU A 357 -10.86 -10.60 19.43
C LEU A 357 -10.90 -12.03 18.84
N LEU A 358 -11.72 -12.92 19.42
CA LEU A 358 -11.96 -14.28 18.96
C LEU A 358 -13.37 -14.39 18.36
N LYS A 359 -13.50 -14.69 17.07
CA LYS A 359 -14.79 -14.85 16.38
C LYS A 359 -14.88 -16.21 15.71
N SER A 360 -15.92 -17.00 16.03
CA SER A 360 -16.11 -18.39 15.55
C SER A 360 -15.93 -18.58 14.03
N GLY A 361 -16.29 -17.59 13.21
CA GLY A 361 -16.16 -17.65 11.74
C GLY A 361 -14.75 -17.44 11.19
N GLU A 362 -13.80 -17.03 12.02
CA GLU A 362 -12.41 -16.70 11.64
C GLU A 362 -11.41 -17.73 12.23
N ILE A 363 -11.92 -18.81 12.86
CA ILE A 363 -11.12 -19.81 13.56
C ILE A 363 -10.91 -21.03 12.66
N PRO A 364 -9.66 -21.49 12.48
CA PRO A 364 -9.38 -22.73 11.73
C PRO A 364 -10.15 -23.93 12.29
N GLU A 365 -10.63 -24.81 11.41
CA GLU A 365 -11.50 -25.93 11.77
C GLU A 365 -10.90 -26.85 12.85
N TRP A 366 -9.56 -26.95 12.91
CA TRP A 366 -8.84 -27.75 13.90
C TRP A 366 -8.84 -27.16 15.33
N ALA A 367 -9.08 -25.85 15.50
CA ALA A 367 -9.11 -25.15 16.80
C ALA A 367 -10.53 -24.77 17.23
N LYS A 368 -11.50 -24.91 16.32
CA LYS A 368 -12.86 -24.38 16.42
C LYS A 368 -13.63 -24.93 17.62
N GLU A 369 -13.54 -26.24 17.88
CA GLU A 369 -14.25 -26.86 18.99
C GLU A 369 -13.81 -26.33 20.37
N GLN A 370 -12.50 -26.18 20.58
CA GLN A 370 -11.94 -25.64 21.82
C GLN A 370 -12.30 -24.16 21.98
N ALA A 371 -12.11 -23.36 20.92
CA ALA A 371 -12.37 -21.94 20.96
C ALA A 371 -13.86 -21.60 21.12
N ASP A 372 -14.76 -22.31 20.43
CA ASP A 372 -16.20 -22.14 20.57
C ASP A 372 -16.68 -22.53 21.98
N ALA A 373 -16.09 -23.57 22.58
CA ALA A 373 -16.38 -23.95 23.96
C ALA A 373 -16.01 -22.85 24.96
N VAL A 374 -14.88 -22.18 24.75
CA VAL A 374 -14.41 -21.07 25.58
C VAL A 374 -15.24 -19.80 25.35
N ILE A 375 -15.55 -19.44 24.09
CA ILE A 375 -16.44 -18.33 23.74
C ILE A 375 -17.79 -18.50 24.43
N ARG A 376 -18.40 -19.68 24.30
CA ARG A 376 -19.69 -19.99 24.93
C ARG A 376 -19.63 -19.82 26.45
N LYS A 377 -18.59 -20.33 27.10
CA LYS A 377 -18.38 -20.22 28.55
C LYS A 377 -18.21 -18.76 29.01
N THR A 378 -17.56 -17.94 28.19
CA THR A 378 -17.40 -16.49 28.44
C THR A 378 -18.71 -15.72 28.25
N GLU A 379 -19.48 -16.03 27.21
CA GLU A 379 -20.81 -15.45 26.99
C GLU A 379 -21.79 -15.82 28.10
N GLU A 380 -21.72 -17.06 28.60
CA GLU A 380 -22.49 -17.53 29.76
C GLU A 380 -22.11 -16.79 31.05
N ARG A 381 -20.84 -16.43 31.25
CA ARG A 381 -20.39 -15.61 32.40
C ARG A 381 -20.83 -14.13 32.31
N ARG A 382 -21.07 -13.63 31.10
CA ARG A 382 -21.49 -12.24 30.85
C ARG A 382 -22.99 -12.01 31.03
N ARG A 383 -23.78 -13.08 30.94
CA ARG A 383 -25.22 -13.09 31.23
C ARG A 383 -25.46 -13.28 32.72
#